data_AF-A0A924MP69-F1
#
_entry.id   AF-A0A924MP69-F1
#
_cell.length_a   1.000
_cell.length_b   1.000
_cell.length_c   1.000
_cell.angle_alpha   90.00
_cell.angle_beta   90.00
_cell.angle_gamma   90.00
#
_symmetry.space_group_name_H-M   'P 1'
#
loop_
_entity.id
_entity.type
_entity.pdbx_description
1 polymer ?
#
loop_
_entity_poly.entity_id
_entity_poly.type
_entity_poly.pdbx_seq_one_letter_code
_entity_poly.pdbx_strand_id
1 'polypeptide(L)'
;MPHRPLAAIAVLLLGGCAAQMQPVADFGAAANHLAAVYKPFTDGMGASCEQRERYVARGNAGAYDDAAAERAAATRCKALKEAGATAALFGQALGDYATALAKVSGAKPTVFDGDLRQLSGVSAKLATRDGTPLFDSSKLGAAMKIARAAAVLATEEKLQVLTRATLEDNHEALKIVVGAMQTYADRVYAGQLADTRDIMSGELDRLVAASNAPTQSDVEARLPWRFAQAAARADLHANELEARRVKAFGKTADALVAAHADLIANFDKIGGARRLELVAAFVAQVQAINDDAEAL
;
A
#
# COMPACT_ATOMS: atom_id res chain seq x y z
N MET A 1 -58.36 10.51 33.84
CA MET A 1 -57.27 11.10 33.03
C MET A 1 -56.07 10.17 33.09
N PRO A 2 -55.65 9.51 32.00
CA PRO A 2 -54.32 8.92 31.92
C PRO A 2 -53.45 9.63 30.87
N HIS A 3 -52.18 9.83 31.23
CA HIS A 3 -51.18 10.61 30.50
C HIS A 3 -50.67 9.88 29.24
N ARG A 4 -50.41 10.68 28.19
CA ARG A 4 -49.88 10.34 26.86
C ARG A 4 -48.44 9.79 26.91
N PRO A 5 -48.08 8.74 26.14
CA PRO A 5 -46.69 8.35 25.91
C PRO A 5 -46.11 9.14 24.72
N LEU A 6 -45.64 10.37 24.95
CA LEU A 6 -44.97 11.19 23.92
C LEU A 6 -43.43 11.11 23.96
N ALA A 7 -42.84 10.38 24.92
CA ALA A 7 -41.40 10.36 25.12
C ALA A 7 -40.64 9.28 24.29
N ALA A 8 -41.32 8.31 23.69
CA ALA A 8 -40.65 7.19 23.01
C ALA A 8 -40.27 7.44 21.53
N ILE A 9 -40.79 8.51 20.91
CA ILE A 9 -40.55 8.80 19.47
C ILE A 9 -39.27 9.63 19.25
N ALA A 10 -38.77 10.33 20.28
CA ALA A 10 -37.60 11.19 20.16
C ALA A 10 -36.26 10.43 20.10
N VAL A 11 -36.19 9.20 20.61
CA VAL A 11 -34.93 8.40 20.63
C VAL A 11 -34.68 7.68 19.29
N LEU A 12 -35.72 7.38 18.51
CA LEU A 12 -35.59 6.71 17.20
C LEU A 12 -35.09 7.65 16.08
N LEU A 13 -35.24 8.97 16.24
CA LEU A 13 -34.77 9.95 15.25
C LEU A 13 -33.27 10.27 15.37
N LEU A 14 -32.67 10.07 16.55
CA LEU A 14 -31.23 10.30 16.75
C LEU A 14 -30.36 9.11 16.30
N GLY A 15 -30.93 7.90 16.20
CA GLY A 15 -30.24 6.72 15.65
C GLY A 15 -30.13 6.71 14.11
N GLY A 16 -30.96 7.48 13.41
CA GLY A 16 -30.98 7.52 11.94
C GLY A 16 -29.73 8.15 11.31
N CYS A 17 -29.19 9.21 11.93
CA CYS A 17 -28.01 9.90 11.40
C CYS A 17 -26.73 9.09 11.58
N ALA A 18 -26.58 8.34 12.68
CA ALA A 18 -25.41 7.49 12.91
C ALA A 18 -25.41 6.26 11.98
N ALA A 19 -26.56 5.63 11.76
CA ALA A 19 -26.68 4.48 10.87
C ALA A 19 -26.37 4.82 9.40
N GLN A 20 -26.66 6.05 8.95
CA GLN A 20 -26.38 6.48 7.59
C GLN A 20 -24.89 6.71 7.31
N MET A 21 -24.08 6.99 8.34
CA MET A 21 -22.65 7.28 8.20
C MET A 21 -21.76 6.06 8.40
N GLN A 22 -22.29 4.95 8.93
CA GLN A 22 -21.51 3.73 9.17
C GLN A 22 -20.78 3.22 7.91
N PRO A 23 -21.36 3.19 6.70
CA PRO A 23 -20.63 2.71 5.54
C PRO A 23 -19.52 3.66 5.07
N VAL A 24 -19.63 4.96 5.39
CA VAL A 24 -18.53 5.93 5.18
C VAL A 24 -17.39 5.63 6.16
N ALA A 25 -17.73 5.27 7.41
CA ALA A 25 -16.77 4.85 8.42
C ALA A 25 -16.03 3.56 8.01
N ASP A 26 -16.77 2.55 7.57
CA ASP A 26 -16.23 1.26 7.16
C ASP A 26 -15.34 1.40 5.92
N PHE A 27 -15.78 2.20 4.94
CA PHE A 27 -14.97 2.56 3.78
C PHE A 27 -13.68 3.28 4.19
N GLY A 28 -13.77 4.29 5.07
CA GLY A 28 -12.62 5.02 5.58
C GLY A 28 -11.63 4.10 6.30
N ALA A 29 -12.10 3.21 7.18
CA ALA A 29 -11.25 2.25 7.87
C ALA A 29 -10.52 1.32 6.87
N ALA A 30 -11.23 0.74 5.90
CA ALA A 30 -10.64 -0.15 4.91
C ALA A 30 -9.67 0.58 3.96
N ALA A 31 -9.97 1.81 3.55
CA ALA A 31 -9.07 2.64 2.74
C ALA A 31 -7.77 2.99 3.49
N ASN A 32 -7.86 3.26 4.80
CA ASN A 32 -6.70 3.51 5.64
C ASN A 32 -5.82 2.25 5.78
N HIS A 33 -6.45 1.08 5.93
CA HIS A 33 -5.72 -0.18 5.92
C HIS A 33 -5.04 -0.47 4.58
N LEU A 34 -5.69 -0.17 3.44
CA LEU A 34 -5.04 -0.31 2.13
C LEU A 34 -3.82 0.61 2.01
N ALA A 35 -3.91 1.84 2.52
CA ALA A 35 -2.76 2.75 2.59
C ALA A 35 -1.61 2.17 3.43
N ALA A 36 -1.91 1.48 4.54
CA ALA A 36 -0.91 0.80 5.36
C ALA A 36 -0.26 -0.40 4.62
N VAL A 37 -1.05 -1.20 3.89
CA VAL A 37 -0.56 -2.32 3.07
C VAL A 37 0.37 -1.85 1.96
N TYR A 38 0.19 -0.63 1.46
CA TYR A 38 1.05 -0.05 0.43
C TYR A 38 2.45 0.33 0.92
N LYS A 39 2.58 0.68 2.21
CA LYS A 39 3.84 1.16 2.81
C LYS A 39 5.02 0.18 2.65
N PRO A 40 4.87 -1.14 2.88
CA PRO A 40 5.92 -2.11 2.59
C PRO A 40 6.48 -2.05 1.17
N PHE A 41 5.68 -1.71 0.16
CA PHE A 41 6.16 -1.64 -1.24
C PHE A 41 7.04 -0.41 -1.48
N THR A 42 6.71 0.69 -0.82
CA THR A 42 7.47 1.94 -0.93
C THR A 42 8.76 1.89 -0.13
N ASP A 43 8.72 1.29 1.06
CA ASP A 43 9.89 1.10 1.92
C ASP A 43 10.79 -0.03 1.43
N GLY A 44 10.20 -1.11 0.91
CA GLY A 44 10.89 -2.32 0.45
C GLY A 44 11.66 -2.16 -0.86
N MET A 45 11.41 -1.10 -1.64
CA MET A 45 12.12 -0.82 -2.90
C MET A 45 13.64 -0.72 -2.70
N GLY A 46 14.08 0.04 -1.69
CA GLY A 46 15.50 0.18 -1.37
C GLY A 46 16.10 -1.15 -0.93
N ALA A 47 15.42 -1.86 -0.03
CA ALA A 47 15.86 -3.15 0.49
C ALA A 47 15.99 -4.22 -0.61
N SER A 48 15.02 -4.31 -1.53
CA SER A 48 15.07 -5.24 -2.66
C SER A 48 16.23 -4.94 -3.61
N CYS A 49 16.48 -3.65 -3.90
CA CYS A 49 17.64 -3.24 -4.68
C CYS A 49 18.95 -3.59 -3.97
N GLU A 50 19.05 -3.28 -2.68
CA GLU A 50 20.27 -3.55 -1.89
C GLU A 50 20.55 -5.05 -1.82
N GLN A 51 19.51 -5.87 -1.64
CA GLN A 51 19.61 -7.33 -1.70
C GLN A 51 20.13 -7.79 -3.07
N ARG A 52 19.55 -7.30 -4.18
CA ARG A 52 20.02 -7.62 -5.53
C ARG A 52 21.50 -7.28 -5.71
N GLU A 53 21.93 -6.08 -5.32
CA GLU A 53 23.33 -5.65 -5.45
C GLU A 53 24.28 -6.49 -4.59
N ARG A 54 23.86 -6.93 -3.40
CA ARG A 54 24.63 -7.88 -2.58
C ARG A 54 24.81 -9.24 -3.26
N TYR A 55 23.76 -9.77 -3.89
CA TYR A 55 23.87 -11.02 -4.66
C TYR A 55 24.77 -10.87 -5.90
N VAL A 56 24.69 -9.73 -6.59
CA VAL A 56 25.63 -9.41 -7.69
C VAL A 56 27.07 -9.39 -7.17
N ALA A 57 27.32 -8.76 -6.02
CA ALA A 57 28.65 -8.69 -5.41
C ALA A 57 29.19 -10.07 -5.00
N ARG A 58 28.33 -10.96 -4.48
CA ARG A 58 28.69 -12.36 -4.15
C ARG A 58 29.14 -13.15 -5.38
N GLY A 59 28.56 -12.87 -6.55
CA GLY A 59 28.91 -13.52 -7.80
C GLY A 59 30.22 -13.04 -8.44
N ASN A 60 30.86 -11.99 -7.92
CA ASN A 60 32.12 -11.47 -8.47
C ASN A 60 33.32 -12.31 -8.02
N ALA A 61 34.33 -12.41 -8.88
CA ALA A 61 35.57 -13.11 -8.53
C ALA A 61 36.37 -12.34 -7.45
N GLY A 62 36.90 -13.06 -6.46
CA GLY A 62 37.76 -12.51 -5.41
C GLY A 62 37.19 -12.71 -4.00
N ALA A 63 37.83 -12.07 -3.01
CA ALA A 63 37.34 -12.09 -1.63
C ALA A 63 36.10 -11.20 -1.52
N TYR A 64 34.98 -11.78 -1.06
CA TYR A 64 33.76 -11.03 -0.78
C TYR A 64 33.92 -10.19 0.50
N ASP A 65 33.77 -8.88 0.37
CA ASP A 65 33.70 -7.93 1.48
C ASP A 65 32.25 -7.46 1.64
N ASP A 66 31.56 -7.97 2.66
CA ASP A 66 30.15 -7.65 2.92
C ASP A 66 29.94 -6.16 3.22
N ALA A 67 30.87 -5.53 3.95
CA ALA A 67 30.77 -4.11 4.32
C ALA A 67 31.03 -3.19 3.13
N ALA A 68 31.91 -3.59 2.19
CA ALA A 68 32.06 -2.87 0.92
C ALA A 68 30.84 -3.07 0.02
N ALA A 69 30.31 -4.29 -0.08
CA ALA A 69 29.13 -4.59 -0.86
C ALA A 69 27.89 -3.82 -0.36
N GLU A 70 27.68 -3.75 0.95
CA GLU A 70 26.59 -3.00 1.57
C GLU A 70 26.69 -1.49 1.27
N ARG A 71 27.87 -0.88 1.43
CA ARG A 71 28.08 0.54 1.10
C ARG A 71 27.87 0.84 -0.38
N ALA A 72 28.35 -0.04 -1.26
CA ALA A 72 28.15 0.10 -2.70
C ALA A 72 26.66 -0.03 -3.07
N ALA A 73 25.96 -1.00 -2.49
CA ALA A 73 24.53 -1.21 -2.66
C ALA A 73 23.73 0.01 -2.21
N ALA A 74 23.95 0.52 -0.99
CA ALA A 74 23.28 1.71 -0.48
C ALA A 74 23.47 2.93 -1.38
N THR A 75 24.66 3.10 -1.96
CA THR A 75 24.97 4.19 -2.89
C THR A 75 24.21 4.03 -4.21
N ARG A 76 24.22 2.82 -4.80
CA ARG A 76 23.54 2.53 -6.08
C ARG A 76 22.02 2.59 -5.96
N CYS A 77 21.48 2.15 -4.83
CA CYS A 77 20.05 2.05 -4.57
C CYS A 77 19.42 3.35 -4.04
N LYS A 78 20.23 4.39 -3.76
CA LYS A 78 19.76 5.67 -3.23
C LYS A 78 18.61 6.29 -4.04
N ALA A 79 18.74 6.33 -5.36
CA ALA A 79 17.72 6.92 -6.23
C ALA A 79 16.38 6.15 -6.18
N LEU A 80 16.44 4.82 -6.08
CA LEU A 80 15.25 3.97 -5.93
C LEU A 80 14.59 4.16 -4.56
N LYS A 81 15.38 4.36 -3.51
CA LYS A 81 14.88 4.68 -2.16
C LYS A 81 14.17 6.04 -2.11
N GLU A 82 14.75 7.06 -2.73
CA GLU A 82 14.12 8.39 -2.87
C GLU A 82 12.81 8.30 -3.68
N ALA A 83 12.80 7.48 -4.72
CA ALA A 83 11.61 7.25 -5.53
C ALA A 83 10.52 6.50 -4.76
N GLY A 84 10.88 5.51 -3.93
CA GLY A 84 9.97 4.83 -3.01
C GLY A 84 9.37 5.81 -1.99
N ALA A 85 10.18 6.69 -1.40
CA ALA A 85 9.69 7.75 -0.51
C ALA A 85 8.70 8.70 -1.21
N THR A 86 8.95 9.02 -2.49
CA THR A 86 7.99 9.81 -3.30
C THR A 86 6.68 9.05 -3.52
N ALA A 87 6.77 7.75 -3.82
CA ALA A 87 5.61 6.89 -4.01
C ALA A 87 4.76 6.78 -2.74
N ALA A 88 5.39 6.79 -1.56
CA ALA A 88 4.73 6.73 -0.25
C ALA A 88 3.73 7.88 -0.03
N LEU A 89 3.96 9.04 -0.67
CA LEU A 89 3.06 10.19 -0.58
C LEU A 89 1.65 9.89 -1.09
N PHE A 90 1.48 8.96 -2.04
CA PHE A 90 0.15 8.54 -2.49
C PHE A 90 -0.59 7.71 -1.43
N GLY A 91 0.12 6.80 -0.76
CA GLY A 91 -0.42 6.06 0.38
C GLY A 91 -0.80 6.99 1.52
N GLN A 92 0.05 7.98 1.81
CA GLN A 92 -0.25 9.01 2.81
C GLN A 92 -1.50 9.81 2.44
N ALA A 93 -1.60 10.31 1.21
CA ALA A 93 -2.78 11.05 0.75
C ALA A 93 -4.07 10.23 0.87
N LEU A 94 -4.02 8.93 0.53
CA LEU A 94 -5.15 8.02 0.72
C LEU A 94 -5.49 7.83 2.21
N GLY A 95 -4.50 7.60 3.06
CA GLY A 95 -4.68 7.41 4.51
C GLY A 95 -5.24 8.65 5.20
N ASP A 96 -4.77 9.84 4.85
CA ASP A 96 -5.27 11.12 5.38
C ASP A 96 -6.75 11.32 5.02
N TYR A 97 -7.11 11.04 3.76
CA TYR A 97 -8.50 11.11 3.29
C TYR A 97 -9.41 10.09 3.96
N ALA A 98 -8.93 8.85 4.06
CA ALA A 98 -9.62 7.76 4.73
C ALA A 98 -9.90 8.07 6.21
N THR A 99 -8.90 8.63 6.90
CA THR A 99 -9.02 9.07 8.29
C THR A 99 -10.00 10.23 8.45
N ALA A 100 -9.96 11.21 7.54
CA ALA A 100 -10.91 12.31 7.55
C ALA A 100 -12.35 11.84 7.32
N LEU A 101 -12.58 10.89 6.40
CA LEU A 101 -13.88 10.25 6.18
C LEU A 101 -14.38 9.50 7.44
N ALA A 102 -13.50 8.75 8.11
CA ALA A 102 -13.84 8.09 9.36
C ALA A 102 -14.20 9.11 10.46
N LYS A 103 -13.46 10.21 10.59
CA LYS A 103 -13.75 11.27 11.56
C LYS A 103 -15.12 11.91 11.33
N VAL A 104 -15.46 12.26 10.08
CA VAL A 104 -16.77 12.88 9.78
C VAL A 104 -17.93 11.90 9.94
N SER A 105 -17.67 10.60 9.90
CA SER A 105 -18.68 9.58 10.21
C SER A 105 -18.98 9.41 11.70
N GLY A 106 -18.25 10.12 12.58
CA GLY A 106 -18.39 10.00 14.04
C GLY A 106 -17.54 8.89 14.67
N ALA A 107 -16.67 8.22 13.90
CA ALA A 107 -15.68 7.29 14.44
C ALA A 107 -14.55 8.05 15.16
N LYS A 108 -14.05 7.52 16.28
CA LYS A 108 -12.94 8.13 17.02
C LYS A 108 -11.67 8.09 16.17
N PRO A 109 -11.09 9.24 15.78
CA PRO A 109 -9.87 9.25 15.00
C PRO A 109 -8.67 9.05 15.93
N THR A 110 -7.91 7.99 15.71
CA THR A 110 -6.53 7.90 16.18
C THR A 110 -5.63 8.19 15.00
N VAL A 111 -4.71 9.15 15.19
CA VAL A 111 -3.59 9.53 14.31
C VAL A 111 -3.90 10.59 13.23
N PHE A 112 -3.47 11.83 13.51
CA PHE A 112 -3.10 12.84 12.51
C PHE A 112 -1.67 13.27 12.87
N ASP A 113 -0.68 12.87 12.06
CA ASP A 113 0.68 13.43 12.07
C ASP A 113 1.26 13.25 10.66
N GLY A 114 0.81 14.08 9.72
CA GLY A 114 1.20 14.02 8.32
C GLY A 114 1.58 15.39 7.76
N ASP A 115 2.86 15.59 7.50
CA ASP A 115 3.45 16.86 7.06
C ASP A 115 3.19 17.10 5.55
N LEU A 116 1.97 17.56 5.22
CA LEU A 116 1.47 17.77 3.84
C LEU A 116 2.30 18.77 3.00
N ARG A 117 3.24 19.51 3.62
CA ARG A 117 4.08 20.50 2.94
C ARG A 117 5.14 19.87 2.01
N GLN A 118 5.42 18.57 2.11
CA GLN A 118 6.41 17.91 1.25
C GLN A 118 5.90 17.57 -0.17
N LEU A 119 4.59 17.57 -0.42
CA LEU A 119 4.01 17.17 -1.72
C LEU A 119 4.36 18.10 -2.90
N SER A 120 4.68 19.37 -2.66
CA SER A 120 4.91 20.37 -3.72
C SER A 120 6.34 20.44 -4.25
N GLY A 121 7.30 19.72 -3.62
CA GLY A 121 8.73 19.80 -3.93
C GLY A 121 9.32 18.60 -4.67
N VAL A 122 8.56 17.51 -4.84
CA VAL A 122 9.13 16.24 -5.31
C VAL A 122 8.92 16.06 -6.82
N SER A 123 9.89 16.52 -7.60
CA SER A 123 9.90 16.34 -9.06
C SER A 123 10.52 14.99 -9.47
N ALA A 124 9.65 14.11 -9.99
CA ALA A 124 9.82 13.30 -11.20
C ALA A 124 11.22 12.75 -11.53
N LYS A 125 11.63 11.64 -10.92
CA LYS A 125 12.72 10.80 -11.47
C LYS A 125 12.33 9.34 -11.70
N LEU A 126 11.18 8.91 -11.20
CA LEU A 126 10.73 7.54 -11.41
C LEU A 126 9.90 7.48 -12.69
N ALA A 127 10.33 6.60 -13.58
CA ALA A 127 9.58 6.20 -14.75
C ALA A 127 9.31 4.69 -14.66
N THR A 128 8.25 4.24 -15.30
CA THR A 128 8.05 2.81 -15.56
C THR A 128 9.14 2.30 -16.52
N ARG A 129 9.28 0.98 -16.69
CA ARG A 129 10.31 0.38 -17.57
C ARG A 129 10.27 0.89 -19.02
N ASP A 130 9.09 1.28 -19.49
CA ASP A 130 8.83 1.88 -20.81
C ASP A 130 9.18 3.38 -20.87
N GLY A 131 9.70 3.97 -19.80
CA GLY A 131 10.11 5.38 -19.75
C GLY A 131 8.98 6.36 -19.40
N THR A 132 7.76 5.87 -19.13
CA THR A 132 6.63 6.73 -18.77
C THR A 132 6.81 7.30 -17.36
N PRO A 133 6.79 8.64 -17.16
CA PRO A 133 6.91 9.23 -15.84
C PRO A 133 5.81 8.75 -14.89
N LEU A 134 6.21 8.24 -13.73
CA LEU A 134 5.27 7.77 -12.73
C LEU A 134 4.59 8.94 -12.00
N PHE A 135 5.34 10.03 -11.77
CA PHE A 135 4.89 11.22 -11.05
C PHE A 135 4.83 12.43 -11.99
N ASP A 136 3.69 12.62 -12.63
CA ASP A 136 3.41 13.85 -13.38
C ASP A 136 2.62 14.85 -12.53
N SER A 137 2.52 16.08 -13.02
CA SER A 137 1.81 17.17 -12.32
C SER A 137 0.33 16.86 -12.07
N SER A 138 -0.30 16.03 -12.91
CA SER A 138 -1.71 15.65 -12.75
C SER A 138 -1.90 14.71 -11.55
N LYS A 139 -1.02 13.72 -11.38
CA LYS A 139 -1.07 12.77 -10.26
C LYS A 139 -0.75 13.44 -8.93
N LEU A 140 0.27 14.30 -8.90
CA LEU A 140 0.57 15.11 -7.71
C LEU A 140 -0.56 16.08 -7.39
N GLY A 141 -1.17 16.68 -8.42
CA GLY A 141 -2.37 17.51 -8.29
C GLY A 141 -3.54 16.77 -7.66
N ALA A 142 -3.79 15.52 -8.07
CA ALA A 142 -4.82 14.67 -7.51
C ALA A 142 -4.54 14.32 -6.03
N ALA A 143 -3.30 13.94 -5.69
CA ALA A 143 -2.91 13.68 -4.30
C ALA A 143 -3.11 14.91 -3.40
N MET A 144 -2.71 16.10 -3.86
CA MET A 144 -2.96 17.35 -3.15
C MET A 144 -4.45 17.65 -3.01
N LYS A 145 -5.26 17.35 -4.02
CA LYS A 145 -6.71 17.55 -3.96
C LYS A 145 -7.34 16.67 -2.88
N ILE A 146 -6.99 15.38 -2.83
CA ILE A 146 -7.43 14.45 -1.79
C ILE A 146 -7.00 14.91 -0.40
N ALA A 147 -5.74 15.33 -0.24
CA ALA A 147 -5.24 15.85 1.02
C ALA A 147 -5.99 17.12 1.48
N ARG A 148 -6.34 18.03 0.56
CA ARG A 148 -7.16 19.21 0.87
C ARG A 148 -8.58 18.82 1.27
N ALA A 149 -9.17 17.83 0.61
CA ALA A 149 -10.48 17.31 0.98
C ALA A 149 -10.48 16.74 2.41
N ALA A 150 -9.41 16.03 2.79
CA ALA A 150 -9.21 15.56 4.16
C ALA A 150 -9.21 16.72 5.18
N ALA A 151 -8.51 17.82 4.85
CA ALA A 151 -8.45 19.01 5.71
C ALA A 151 -9.83 19.67 5.86
N VAL A 152 -10.59 19.85 4.78
CA VAL A 152 -11.95 20.44 4.81
C VAL A 152 -12.89 19.60 5.66
N LEU A 153 -12.91 18.28 5.44
CA LEU A 153 -13.72 17.34 6.23
C LEU A 153 -13.35 17.37 7.72
N ALA A 154 -12.07 17.54 8.04
CA ALA A 154 -11.62 17.59 9.43
C ALA A 154 -12.03 18.87 10.18
N THR A 155 -12.37 19.95 9.47
CA THR A 155 -12.63 21.29 10.03
C THR A 155 -14.09 21.74 10.05
N GLU A 156 -14.98 21.13 9.26
CA GLU A 156 -16.37 21.62 9.11
C GLU A 156 -17.43 20.74 9.80
N GLU A 157 -18.34 21.37 10.57
CA GLU A 157 -19.39 20.69 11.37
C GLU A 157 -20.63 20.23 10.56
N LYS A 158 -20.77 20.58 9.26
CA LYS A 158 -21.93 20.20 8.43
C LYS A 158 -21.78 18.83 7.75
N LEU A 159 -21.74 17.79 8.58
CA LEU A 159 -21.22 16.46 8.24
C LEU A 159 -21.82 15.80 6.99
N GLN A 160 -23.15 15.71 6.83
CA GLN A 160 -23.73 14.89 5.74
C GLN A 160 -23.62 15.50 4.33
N VAL A 161 -24.05 16.75 4.14
CA VAL A 161 -24.03 17.40 2.81
C VAL A 161 -22.60 17.58 2.33
N LEU A 162 -21.68 17.96 3.23
CA LEU A 162 -20.26 18.08 2.91
C LEU A 162 -19.63 16.73 2.61
N THR A 163 -19.99 15.65 3.31
CA THR A 163 -19.44 14.32 3.03
C THR A 163 -19.80 13.87 1.64
N ARG A 164 -21.08 13.99 1.22
CA ARG A 164 -21.48 13.59 -0.13
C ARG A 164 -20.77 14.40 -1.21
N ALA A 165 -20.81 15.74 -1.10
CA ALA A 165 -20.13 16.61 -2.06
C ALA A 165 -18.63 16.30 -2.12
N THR A 166 -18.01 16.03 -0.97
CA THR A 166 -16.60 15.66 -0.90
C THR A 166 -16.32 14.30 -1.54
N LEU A 167 -17.18 13.29 -1.37
CA LEU A 167 -17.06 12.01 -2.07
C LEU A 167 -17.16 12.23 -3.59
N GLU A 168 -18.19 12.92 -4.05
CA GLU A 168 -18.40 13.20 -5.49
C GLU A 168 -17.22 13.98 -6.10
N ASP A 169 -16.82 15.08 -5.47
CA ASP A 169 -15.76 15.98 -5.97
C ASP A 169 -14.39 15.31 -6.01
N ASN A 170 -14.14 14.30 -5.18
CA ASN A 170 -12.83 13.66 -5.05
C ASN A 170 -12.73 12.30 -5.73
N HIS A 171 -13.81 11.77 -6.31
CA HIS A 171 -13.77 10.44 -6.93
C HIS A 171 -12.71 10.29 -8.03
N GLU A 172 -12.63 11.24 -8.96
CA GLU A 172 -11.61 11.17 -10.02
C GLU A 172 -10.18 11.35 -9.48
N ALA A 173 -10.01 12.20 -8.45
CA ALA A 173 -8.71 12.33 -7.80
C ALA A 173 -8.31 11.02 -7.11
N LEU A 174 -9.25 10.36 -6.43
CA LEU A 174 -9.06 9.05 -5.80
C LEU A 174 -8.64 8.00 -6.81
N LYS A 175 -9.33 7.92 -7.95
CA LYS A 175 -8.95 7.03 -9.06
C LYS A 175 -7.53 7.25 -9.53
N ILE A 176 -7.12 8.51 -9.67
CA ILE A 176 -5.76 8.86 -10.09
C ILE A 176 -4.73 8.45 -9.03
N VAL A 177 -4.99 8.73 -7.75
CA VAL A 177 -4.07 8.37 -6.65
C VAL A 177 -3.93 6.86 -6.52
N VAL A 178 -5.05 6.13 -6.49
CA VAL A 178 -5.07 4.66 -6.38
C VAL A 178 -4.44 4.03 -7.62
N GLY A 179 -4.73 4.54 -8.82
CA GLY A 179 -4.10 4.09 -10.06
C GLY A 179 -2.58 4.34 -10.08
N ALA A 180 -2.10 5.44 -9.48
CA ALA A 180 -0.67 5.68 -9.32
C ALA A 180 -0.02 4.70 -8.33
N MET A 181 -0.69 4.38 -7.22
CA MET A 181 -0.25 3.34 -6.28
C MET A 181 -0.16 1.97 -6.95
N GLN A 182 -1.19 1.57 -7.72
CA GLN A 182 -1.18 0.34 -8.50
C GLN A 182 -0.04 0.32 -9.52
N THR A 183 0.13 1.41 -10.28
CA THR A 183 1.20 1.50 -11.29
C THR A 183 2.58 1.38 -10.65
N TYR A 184 2.81 2.03 -9.50
CA TYR A 184 4.05 1.87 -8.74
C TYR A 184 4.27 0.41 -8.33
N ALA A 185 3.27 -0.20 -7.67
CA ALA A 185 3.37 -1.56 -7.16
C ALA A 185 3.63 -2.57 -8.30
N ASP A 186 2.83 -2.52 -9.37
CA ASP A 186 2.84 -3.52 -10.44
C ASP A 186 3.97 -3.33 -11.46
N ARG A 187 4.30 -2.08 -11.81
CA ARG A 187 5.27 -1.82 -12.89
C ARG A 187 6.67 -1.50 -12.39
N VAL A 188 6.80 -0.95 -11.19
CA VAL A 188 8.10 -0.56 -10.64
C VAL A 188 8.55 -1.58 -9.60
N TYR A 189 7.77 -1.77 -8.53
CA TYR A 189 8.17 -2.64 -7.43
C TYR A 189 8.19 -4.12 -7.82
N ALA A 190 7.14 -4.64 -8.48
CA ALA A 190 7.17 -6.01 -9.00
C ALA A 190 8.25 -6.23 -10.06
N GLY A 191 8.59 -5.20 -10.85
CA GLY A 191 9.73 -5.25 -11.76
C GLY A 191 11.06 -5.43 -11.01
N GLN A 192 11.27 -4.63 -9.97
CA GLN A 192 12.44 -4.76 -9.09
C GLN A 192 12.50 -6.14 -8.42
N LEU A 193 11.37 -6.63 -7.89
CA LEU A 193 11.30 -7.96 -7.28
C LEU A 193 11.68 -9.06 -8.28
N ALA A 194 11.18 -8.99 -9.51
CA ALA A 194 11.53 -9.93 -10.57
C ALA A 194 13.03 -9.92 -10.91
N ASP A 195 13.63 -8.73 -11.06
CA ASP A 195 15.06 -8.59 -11.32
C ASP A 195 15.91 -9.14 -10.15
N THR A 196 15.48 -8.87 -8.91
CA THR A 196 16.12 -9.41 -7.72
C THR A 196 16.01 -10.93 -7.68
N ARG A 197 14.83 -11.49 -7.98
CA ARG A 197 14.58 -12.94 -8.02
C ARG A 197 15.47 -13.62 -9.05
N ASP A 198 15.55 -13.09 -10.26
CA ASP A 198 16.32 -13.72 -11.35
C ASP A 198 17.82 -13.80 -11.00
N ILE A 199 18.36 -12.77 -10.35
CA ILE A 199 19.73 -12.77 -9.82
C ILE A 199 19.90 -13.79 -8.68
N MET A 200 18.98 -13.84 -7.72
CA MET A 200 19.05 -14.77 -6.59
C MET A 200 18.93 -16.24 -7.03
N SER A 201 18.04 -16.53 -7.97
CA SER A 201 17.88 -17.88 -8.56
C SER A 201 19.16 -18.30 -9.28
N GLY A 202 19.73 -17.42 -10.10
CA GLY A 202 20.99 -17.70 -10.78
C GLY A 202 22.15 -17.98 -9.80
N GLU A 203 22.20 -17.26 -8.68
CA GLU A 203 23.21 -17.53 -7.64
C GLU A 203 22.93 -18.85 -6.91
N LEU A 204 21.68 -19.16 -6.58
CA LEU A 204 21.31 -20.45 -5.99
C LEU A 204 21.73 -21.62 -6.89
N ASP A 205 21.52 -21.51 -8.20
CA ASP A 205 21.93 -22.54 -9.16
C ASP A 205 23.46 -22.74 -9.16
N ARG A 206 24.24 -21.66 -9.06
CA ARG A 206 25.70 -21.75 -8.90
C ARG A 206 26.09 -22.41 -7.58
N LEU A 207 25.45 -22.05 -6.47
CA LEU A 207 25.69 -22.66 -5.15
C LEU A 207 25.38 -24.17 -5.16
N VAL A 208 24.31 -24.57 -5.85
CA VAL A 208 23.94 -25.98 -6.02
C VAL A 208 24.98 -26.70 -6.86
N ALA A 209 25.38 -26.14 -8.01
CA ALA A 209 26.41 -26.71 -8.87
C ALA A 209 27.75 -26.88 -8.15
N ALA A 210 28.20 -25.84 -7.43
CA ALA A 210 29.44 -25.87 -6.64
C ALA A 210 29.39 -26.93 -5.53
N SER A 211 28.24 -27.10 -4.86
CA SER A 211 28.09 -28.10 -3.78
C SER A 211 28.16 -29.56 -4.26
N ASN A 212 27.94 -29.78 -5.56
CA ASN A 212 27.96 -31.11 -6.20
C ASN A 212 29.31 -31.42 -6.89
N ALA A 213 30.31 -30.55 -6.75
CA ALA A 213 31.64 -30.77 -7.33
C ALA A 213 32.32 -32.05 -6.78
N PRO A 214 33.08 -32.78 -7.62
CA PRO A 214 33.45 -34.17 -7.35
C PRO A 214 34.70 -34.38 -6.48
N THR A 215 35.31 -33.36 -5.87
CA THR A 215 36.59 -33.58 -5.15
C THR A 215 36.40 -33.88 -3.65
N GLN A 216 37.35 -34.60 -3.05
CA GLN A 216 37.29 -35.03 -1.65
C GLN A 216 37.40 -33.85 -0.66
N SER A 217 38.09 -32.77 -1.03
CA SER A 217 38.10 -31.48 -0.31
C SER A 217 36.74 -30.77 -0.32
N ASP A 218 35.88 -31.06 -1.31
CA ASP A 218 34.54 -30.47 -1.39
C ASP A 218 33.58 -31.09 -0.38
N VAL A 219 33.85 -32.30 0.12
CA VAL A 219 32.99 -33.01 1.09
C VAL A 219 32.97 -32.31 2.45
N GLU A 220 34.12 -31.82 2.93
CA GLU A 220 34.21 -31.03 4.19
C GLU A 220 33.58 -29.63 4.03
N ALA A 221 33.54 -29.10 2.80
CA ALA A 221 32.90 -27.83 2.47
C ALA A 221 31.36 -27.93 2.24
N ARG A 222 30.77 -29.13 2.24
CA ARG A 222 29.32 -29.32 1.95
C ARG A 222 28.40 -28.62 2.95
N LEU A 223 28.78 -28.56 4.22
CA LEU A 223 27.95 -27.95 5.26
C LEU A 223 27.83 -26.41 5.06
N PRO A 224 28.93 -25.65 4.89
CA PRO A 224 28.86 -24.24 4.47
C PRO A 224 28.02 -23.98 3.22
N TRP A 225 28.16 -24.82 2.18
CA TRP A 225 27.34 -24.68 0.95
C TRP A 225 25.85 -24.88 1.21
N ARG A 226 25.46 -25.85 2.05
CA ARG A 226 24.06 -26.09 2.42
C ARG A 226 23.46 -24.92 3.20
N PHE A 227 24.24 -24.29 4.10
CA PHE A 227 23.80 -23.09 4.79
C PHE A 227 23.58 -21.92 3.83
N ALA A 228 24.52 -21.70 2.89
CA ALA A 228 24.36 -20.67 1.87
C ALA A 228 23.13 -20.92 0.97
N GLN A 229 22.88 -22.16 0.56
CA GLN A 229 21.68 -22.54 -0.20
C GLN A 229 20.40 -22.34 0.61
N ALA A 230 20.39 -22.68 1.90
CA ALA A 230 19.23 -22.48 2.76
C ALA A 230 18.88 -20.99 2.90
N ALA A 231 19.90 -20.13 3.11
CA ALA A 231 19.71 -18.68 3.13
C ALA A 231 19.19 -18.15 1.79
N ALA A 232 19.77 -18.58 0.67
CA ALA A 232 19.32 -18.15 -0.66
C ALA A 232 17.87 -18.58 -0.98
N ARG A 233 17.46 -19.79 -0.54
CA ARG A 233 16.06 -20.24 -0.66
C ARG A 233 15.12 -19.42 0.22
N ALA A 234 15.51 -19.06 1.43
CA ALA A 234 14.71 -18.22 2.31
C ALA A 234 14.51 -16.81 1.69
N ASP A 235 15.57 -16.22 1.15
CA ASP A 235 15.51 -14.93 0.46
C ASP A 235 14.61 -14.97 -0.78
N LEU A 236 14.71 -16.03 -1.60
CA LEU A 236 13.82 -16.25 -2.74
C LEU A 236 12.36 -16.38 -2.30
N HIS A 237 12.09 -17.14 -1.25
CA HIS A 237 10.73 -17.31 -0.73
C HIS A 237 10.12 -15.99 -0.25
N ALA A 238 10.90 -15.18 0.47
CA ALA A 238 10.48 -13.85 0.92
C ALA A 238 10.18 -12.92 -0.27
N ASN A 239 11.02 -12.95 -1.33
CA ASN A 239 10.78 -12.18 -2.55
C ASN A 239 9.50 -12.62 -3.28
N GLU A 240 9.26 -13.93 -3.42
CA GLU A 240 8.05 -14.45 -4.05
C GLU A 240 6.78 -14.09 -3.30
N LEU A 241 6.86 -14.04 -1.97
CA LEU A 241 5.77 -13.63 -1.11
C LEU A 241 5.42 -12.16 -1.30
N GLU A 242 6.42 -11.28 -1.34
CA GLU A 242 6.22 -9.87 -1.68
C GLU A 242 5.59 -9.70 -3.07
N ALA A 243 6.02 -10.50 -4.06
CA ALA A 243 5.43 -10.48 -5.39
C ALA A 243 3.95 -10.92 -5.41
N ARG A 244 3.55 -11.84 -4.52
CA ARG A 244 2.13 -12.21 -4.33
C ARG A 244 1.34 -11.06 -3.70
N ARG A 245 1.91 -10.38 -2.69
CA ARG A 245 1.28 -9.23 -2.03
C ARG A 245 1.00 -8.09 -3.01
N VAL A 246 1.92 -7.81 -3.94
CA VAL A 246 1.71 -6.83 -5.00
C VAL A 246 0.48 -7.15 -5.86
N LYS A 247 0.34 -8.41 -6.30
CA LYS A 247 -0.84 -8.84 -7.10
C LYS A 247 -2.14 -8.70 -6.32
N ALA A 248 -2.14 -9.05 -5.04
CA ALA A 248 -3.31 -8.93 -4.18
C ALA A 248 -3.70 -7.45 -3.99
N PHE A 249 -2.72 -6.57 -3.80
CA PHE A 249 -2.92 -5.13 -3.68
C PHE A 249 -3.63 -4.54 -4.91
N GLY A 250 -3.21 -4.92 -6.13
CA GLY A 250 -3.83 -4.44 -7.36
C GLY A 250 -5.35 -4.67 -7.41
N LYS A 251 -5.79 -5.87 -7.03
CA LYS A 251 -7.22 -6.23 -6.95
C LYS A 251 -7.98 -5.40 -5.90
N THR A 252 -7.37 -5.20 -4.73
CA THR A 252 -8.01 -4.45 -3.64
C THR A 252 -8.08 -2.96 -3.93
N ALA A 253 -7.12 -2.42 -4.67
CA ALA A 253 -7.16 -1.05 -5.18
C ALA A 253 -8.32 -0.83 -6.18
N ASP A 254 -8.58 -1.76 -7.09
CA ASP A 254 -9.77 -1.71 -7.97
C ASP A 254 -11.07 -1.77 -7.15
N ALA A 255 -11.12 -2.64 -6.14
CA ALA A 255 -12.26 -2.76 -5.25
C ALA A 255 -12.51 -1.48 -4.44
N LEU A 256 -11.46 -0.76 -4.02
CA LEU A 256 -11.59 0.53 -3.34
C LEU A 256 -12.28 1.56 -4.25
N VAL A 257 -11.84 1.69 -5.52
CA VAL A 257 -12.44 2.63 -6.48
C VAL A 257 -13.91 2.30 -6.71
N ALA A 258 -14.24 1.01 -6.87
CA ALA A 258 -15.61 0.56 -7.05
C ALA A 258 -16.47 0.82 -5.79
N ALA A 259 -15.94 0.55 -4.60
CA ALA A 259 -16.62 0.81 -3.33
C ALA A 259 -16.89 2.30 -3.10
N HIS A 260 -15.96 3.17 -3.51
CA HIS A 260 -16.16 4.61 -3.44
C HIS A 260 -17.26 5.10 -4.40
N ALA A 261 -17.28 4.58 -5.63
CA ALA A 261 -18.34 4.89 -6.60
C ALA A 261 -19.72 4.41 -6.10
N ASP A 262 -19.77 3.23 -5.49
CA ASP A 262 -20.98 2.67 -4.88
C ASP A 262 -21.48 3.51 -3.70
N LEU A 263 -20.55 3.99 -2.85
CA LEU A 263 -20.84 4.88 -1.74
C LEU A 263 -21.46 6.19 -2.22
N ILE A 264 -20.95 6.79 -3.30
CA ILE A 264 -21.53 7.97 -3.94
C ILE A 264 -22.94 7.68 -4.45
N ALA A 265 -23.09 6.64 -5.27
CA ALA A 265 -24.34 6.33 -5.96
C ALA A 265 -25.50 5.98 -5.02
N ASN A 266 -25.17 5.52 -3.80
CA ASN A 266 -26.14 5.05 -2.83
C ASN A 266 -26.17 5.89 -1.54
N PHE A 267 -25.42 6.99 -1.42
CA PHE A 267 -25.28 7.77 -0.19
C PHE A 267 -26.63 8.13 0.49
N ASP A 268 -27.62 8.58 -0.29
CA ASP A 268 -28.95 8.94 0.24
C ASP A 268 -29.84 7.73 0.56
N LYS A 269 -29.47 6.54 0.05
CA LYS A 269 -30.23 5.29 0.15
C LYS A 269 -29.71 4.38 1.26
N ILE A 270 -28.66 4.78 1.98
CA ILE A 270 -28.03 4.00 3.07
C ILE A 270 -29.02 3.77 4.23
N GLY A 271 -30.01 4.65 4.40
CA GLY A 271 -31.10 4.49 5.38
C GLY A 271 -32.15 3.45 4.98
N GLY A 272 -31.80 2.17 4.99
CA GLY A 272 -32.78 1.07 4.90
C GLY A 272 -32.26 -0.18 4.21
N ALA A 273 -31.97 -1.24 4.97
CA ALA A 273 -31.67 -2.64 4.60
C ALA A 273 -30.62 -2.92 3.49
N ARG A 274 -30.22 -1.93 2.69
CA ARG A 274 -29.26 -2.07 1.59
C ARG A 274 -27.87 -1.84 2.16
N ARG A 275 -27.21 -2.93 2.53
CA ARG A 275 -25.78 -2.91 2.83
C ARG A 275 -25.04 -2.59 1.53
N LEU A 276 -24.05 -1.70 1.58
CA LEU A 276 -23.16 -1.45 0.45
C LEU A 276 -22.28 -2.68 0.24
N GLU A 277 -22.77 -3.63 -0.58
CA GLU A 277 -22.13 -4.91 -0.83
C GLU A 277 -20.68 -4.73 -1.31
N LEU A 278 -20.41 -3.66 -2.08
CA LEU A 278 -19.07 -3.36 -2.57
C LEU A 278 -18.15 -2.80 -1.48
N VAL A 279 -18.65 -2.01 -0.53
CA VAL A 279 -17.87 -1.60 0.65
C VAL A 279 -17.56 -2.80 1.53
N ALA A 280 -18.53 -3.69 1.77
CA ALA A 280 -18.30 -4.91 2.54
C ALA A 280 -17.30 -5.86 1.84
N ALA A 281 -17.42 -6.03 0.53
CA ALA A 281 -16.48 -6.83 -0.26
C ALA A 281 -15.06 -6.23 -0.25
N PHE A 282 -14.94 -4.90 -0.32
CA PHE A 282 -13.68 -4.20 -0.20
C PHE A 282 -13.05 -4.40 1.19
N VAL A 283 -13.82 -4.23 2.27
CA VAL A 283 -13.36 -4.48 3.65
C VAL A 283 -12.83 -5.91 3.79
N ALA A 284 -13.56 -6.91 3.28
CA ALA A 284 -13.12 -8.31 3.32
C ALA A 284 -11.84 -8.56 2.53
N GLN A 285 -11.66 -7.91 1.37
CA GLN A 285 -10.43 -8.03 0.58
C GLN A 285 -9.22 -7.42 1.27
N VAL A 286 -9.40 -6.29 1.97
CA VAL A 286 -8.34 -5.66 2.78
C VAL A 286 -7.95 -6.55 3.95
N GLN A 287 -8.92 -7.17 4.63
CA GLN A 287 -8.66 -8.13 5.71
C GLN A 287 -7.86 -9.34 5.21
N ALA A 288 -8.24 -9.92 4.08
CA ALA A 288 -7.53 -11.07 3.51
C ALA A 288 -6.06 -10.78 3.19
N ILE A 289 -5.72 -9.56 2.75
CA ILE A 289 -4.31 -9.19 2.50
C ILE A 289 -3.51 -9.10 3.81
N ASN A 290 -4.14 -8.66 4.91
CA ASN A 290 -3.49 -8.57 6.22
C ASN A 290 -3.28 -9.95 6.85
N ASP A 291 -4.25 -10.85 6.75
CA ASP A 291 -4.13 -12.20 7.31
C ASP A 291 -2.98 -12.97 6.62
N ASP A 292 -2.84 -12.81 5.31
CA ASP A 292 -1.69 -13.32 4.54
C ASP A 292 -0.37 -12.63 4.94
N ALA A 293 -0.43 -11.45 5.55
CA ALA A 293 0.74 -10.72 6.01
C ALA A 293 1.21 -11.13 7.42
N GLU A 294 0.29 -11.55 8.28
CA GLU A 294 0.55 -11.96 9.68
C GLU A 294 0.84 -13.47 9.84
N ALA A 295 0.50 -14.31 8.85
CA ALA A 295 0.72 -15.76 8.91
C ALA A 295 2.18 -16.22 8.66
N LEU A 296 3.16 -15.34 8.88
CA LEU A 296 4.59 -15.50 8.57
C LEU A 296 5.46 -15.26 9.80
#